data_AF-X0ZUK3-F1
#
_entry.id   AF-X0ZUK3-F1
#
_cell.length_a   1.000
_cell.length_b   1.000
_cell.length_c   1.000
_cell.angle_alpha   90.00
_cell.angle_beta   90.00
_cell.angle_gamma   90.00
#
_symmetry.space_group_name_H-M   'P 1'
#
loop_
_entity.id
_entity.type
_entity.pdbx_description
1 polymer ?
#
loop_
_entity_poly.entity_id
_entity_poly.type
_entity_poly.pdbx_seq_one_letter_code
_entity_poly.pdbx_strand_id
1 'polypeptide(L)'
;IPLIGVNHVLSHMYANFIENPDIKRPIVSLVASGGHTSIYLLKENDEFEILGSTLDDAAGEVLDKIARFLNIGYPGGPAIERISINRNADAYKLPRPMLREGLNFSFSGLKTAVIYMVRKDK
;
A
#
# COMPACT_ATOMS: atom_id res chain seq x y z
N ILE A 1 -28.17 -11.96 21.93
CA ILE A 1 -27.05 -12.17 20.97
C ILE A 1 -25.82 -11.48 21.55
N PRO A 2 -24.61 -12.08 21.50
CA PRO A 2 -23.39 -11.45 21.99
C PRO A 2 -22.85 -10.37 21.04
N LEU A 3 -22.09 -9.41 21.59
CA LEU A 3 -21.32 -8.41 20.84
C LEU A 3 -19.84 -8.80 20.85
N ILE A 4 -19.20 -8.82 19.68
CA ILE A 4 -17.78 -9.21 19.51
C ILE A 4 -17.02 -8.05 18.85
N GLY A 5 -15.96 -7.56 19.50
CA GLY A 5 -15.04 -6.58 18.93
C GLY A 5 -14.04 -7.25 17.99
N VAL A 6 -13.79 -6.66 16.82
CA VAL A 6 -12.89 -7.21 15.81
C VAL A 6 -11.80 -6.21 15.48
N ASN A 7 -10.55 -6.67 15.41
CA ASN A 7 -9.42 -5.84 14.99
C ASN A 7 -9.46 -5.62 13.46
N HIS A 8 -9.53 -4.36 13.04
CA HIS A 8 -9.62 -3.97 11.63
C HIS A 8 -8.49 -4.55 10.75
N VAL A 9 -7.24 -4.54 11.25
CA VAL A 9 -6.07 -5.03 10.52
C VAL A 9 -6.07 -6.56 10.47
N LEU A 10 -6.45 -7.21 11.56
CA LEU A 10 -6.63 -8.66 11.59
C LEU A 10 -7.67 -9.09 10.55
N SER A 11 -8.79 -8.36 10.43
CA SER A 11 -9.79 -8.62 9.39
C SER A 11 -9.23 -8.57 7.97
N HIS A 12 -8.35 -7.60 7.65
CA HIS A 12 -7.69 -7.54 6.34
C HIS A 12 -6.85 -8.78 6.06
N MET A 13 -6.14 -9.30 7.07
CA MET A 13 -5.36 -10.53 6.90
C MET A 13 -6.27 -11.75 6.74
N TYR A 14 -7.33 -11.84 7.56
CA TYR A 14 -8.27 -12.97 7.56
C TYR A 14 -9.14 -13.05 6.31
N ALA A 15 -9.39 -11.94 5.62
CA ALA A 15 -10.14 -11.93 4.38
C ALA A 15 -9.59 -12.93 3.34
N ASN A 16 -8.26 -13.12 3.30
CA ASN A 16 -7.63 -14.06 2.37
C ASN A 16 -8.03 -15.53 2.59
N PHE A 17 -8.36 -15.91 3.83
CA PHE A 17 -8.75 -17.28 4.18
C PHE A 17 -10.18 -17.62 3.72
N ILE A 18 -11.00 -16.61 3.41
CA ILE A 18 -12.38 -16.84 2.91
C ILE A 18 -12.34 -17.49 1.54
N GLU A 19 -11.51 -16.96 0.64
CA GLU A 19 -11.35 -17.51 -0.72
C GLU A 19 -10.29 -18.62 -0.78
N ASN A 20 -9.36 -18.64 0.18
CA ASN A 20 -8.23 -19.57 0.21
C ASN A 20 -8.16 -20.30 1.57
N PRO A 21 -9.10 -21.22 1.87
CA PRO A 21 -9.18 -21.89 3.17
C PRO A 21 -7.97 -22.78 3.47
N ASP A 22 -7.22 -23.18 2.45
CA ASP A 22 -6.04 -24.05 2.58
C ASP A 22 -4.74 -23.31 2.95
N ILE A 23 -4.77 -21.96 3.04
CA ILE A 23 -3.62 -21.18 3.51
C ILE A 23 -3.28 -21.62 4.94
N LYS A 24 -2.05 -22.09 5.13
CA LYS A 24 -1.54 -22.51 6.45
C LYS A 24 -0.66 -21.43 7.03
N ARG A 25 -0.81 -21.21 8.34
CA ARG A 25 0.03 -20.31 9.12
C ARG A 25 1.30 -21.03 9.62
N PRO A 26 2.39 -20.30 9.92
CA PRO A 26 2.53 -18.84 9.91
C PRO A 26 2.58 -18.25 8.48
N ILE A 27 2.03 -17.04 8.29
CA ILE A 27 2.04 -16.34 6.99
C ILE A 27 2.57 -14.92 7.11
N VAL A 28 3.22 -14.45 6.06
CA VAL A 28 3.53 -13.02 5.90
C VAL A 28 2.42 -12.37 5.08
N SER A 29 1.83 -11.30 5.60
CA SER A 29 0.76 -10.54 4.96
C SER A 29 1.17 -9.09 4.74
N LEU A 30 1.08 -8.62 3.49
CA LEU A 30 1.21 -7.21 3.14
C LEU A 30 -0.18 -6.58 3.12
N VAL A 31 -0.46 -5.70 4.08
CA VAL A 31 -1.69 -4.91 4.09
C VAL A 31 -1.39 -3.55 3.47
N ALA A 32 -1.86 -3.33 2.25
CA ALA A 32 -1.73 -2.08 1.51
C ALA A 32 -3.13 -1.52 1.20
N SER A 33 -3.62 -0.63 2.07
CA SER A 33 -4.93 0.02 1.94
C SER A 33 -4.77 1.54 1.79
N GLY A 34 -5.88 2.27 1.81
CA GLY A 34 -5.87 3.74 1.82
C GLY A 34 -5.13 4.34 3.02
N GLY A 35 -5.18 3.70 4.19
CA GLY A 35 -4.59 4.22 5.43
C GLY A 35 -3.54 3.32 6.09
N HIS A 36 -3.26 2.15 5.52
CA HIS A 36 -2.26 1.22 6.06
C HIS A 36 -1.31 0.76 4.96
N THR A 37 -0.02 0.68 5.28
CA THR A 37 0.97 -0.02 4.46
C THR A 37 1.97 -0.66 5.39
N SER A 38 1.78 -1.96 5.64
CA SER A 38 2.55 -2.70 6.63
C SER A 38 2.69 -4.17 6.24
N ILE A 39 3.81 -4.77 6.62
CA ILE A 39 4.07 -6.21 6.55
C ILE A 39 3.85 -6.78 7.95
N TYR A 40 3.00 -7.79 8.04
CA TYR A 40 2.70 -8.52 9.27
C TYR A 40 3.14 -9.98 9.14
N LEU A 41 3.62 -10.57 10.22
CA LEU A 41 3.69 -12.02 10.38
C LEU A 41 2.51 -12.47 11.24
N LEU A 42 1.57 -13.21 10.67
CA LEU A 42 0.47 -13.85 11.39
C LEU A 42 0.92 -15.25 11.83
N LYS A 43 0.96 -15.47 13.14
CA LYS A 43 1.39 -16.72 13.79
C LYS A 43 0.24 -17.73 13.83
N GLU A 44 0.56 -18.96 14.24
CA GLU A 44 -0.40 -20.06 14.31
C GLU A 44 -1.52 -19.82 15.35
N ASN A 45 -1.23 -19.06 16.40
CA ASN A 45 -2.11 -18.77 17.54
C ASN A 45 -2.96 -17.48 17.37
N ASP A 46 -3.19 -17.03 16.13
CA ASP A 46 -3.89 -15.78 15.79
C ASP A 46 -3.17 -14.48 16.25
N GLU A 47 -2.02 -14.57 16.92
CA GLU A 47 -1.18 -13.41 17.20
C GLU A 47 -0.46 -12.94 15.94
N PHE A 48 -0.20 -11.64 15.86
CA PHE A 48 0.56 -11.08 14.75
C PHE A 48 1.61 -10.08 15.23
N GLU A 49 2.71 -10.00 14.48
CA GLU A 49 3.77 -9.02 14.70
C GLU A 49 3.95 -8.14 13.45
N ILE A 50 4.27 -6.86 13.66
CA ILE A 50 4.63 -5.94 12.58
C ILE A 50 6.09 -6.19 12.23
N LEU A 51 6.35 -6.64 11.02
CA LEU A 51 7.72 -6.78 10.49
C LEU A 51 8.23 -5.47 9.90
N GLY A 52 7.34 -4.66 9.35
CA GLY A 52 7.65 -3.34 8.81
C GLY A 52 6.39 -2.54 8.49
N SER A 53 6.50 -1.21 8.49
CA SER A 53 5.39 -0.31 8.22
C SER A 53 5.87 0.94 7.50
N THR A 54 4.93 1.66 6.87
CA THR A 54 5.24 2.98 6.32
C THR A 54 5.60 3.94 7.44
N LEU A 55 6.68 4.70 7.24
CA LEU A 55 7.11 5.77 8.14
C LEU A 55 6.43 7.12 7.83
N ASP A 56 5.71 7.20 6.71
CA ASP A 56 5.01 8.40 6.28
C ASP A 56 3.61 8.11 5.74
N ASP A 57 3.32 8.44 4.48
CA ASP A 57 2.01 8.25 3.86
C ASP A 57 1.79 6.75 3.57
N ALA A 58 0.54 6.29 3.60
CA ALA A 58 0.23 4.95 3.06
C ALA A 58 0.30 4.94 1.52
N ALA A 59 0.49 3.77 0.92
CA ALA A 59 0.56 3.61 -0.53
C ALA A 59 -0.72 4.14 -1.23
N GLY A 60 -1.89 3.78 -0.71
CA GLY A 60 -3.18 4.28 -1.23
C GLY A 60 -3.31 5.79 -1.09
N GLU A 61 -2.91 6.35 0.05
CA GLU A 61 -2.92 7.79 0.30
C GLU A 61 -2.00 8.57 -0.67
N VAL A 62 -0.82 8.04 -1.01
CA VAL A 62 0.07 8.67 -1.99
C VAL A 62 -0.54 8.65 -3.39
N LEU A 63 -1.18 7.55 -3.79
CA LEU A 63 -1.89 7.49 -5.07
C LEU A 63 -3.03 8.52 -5.14
N ASP A 64 -3.80 8.67 -4.06
CA ASP A 64 -4.85 9.70 -3.96
C ASP A 64 -4.29 11.12 -4.06
N LYS A 65 -3.20 11.41 -3.34
CA LYS A 65 -2.53 12.72 -3.37
C LYS A 65 -1.97 13.04 -4.76
N ILE A 66 -1.36 12.07 -5.44
CA ILE A 66 -0.84 12.23 -6.80
C ILE A 66 -1.98 12.42 -7.80
N ALA A 67 -3.03 11.60 -7.74
CA ALA A 67 -4.16 11.70 -8.65
C ALA A 67 -4.87 13.05 -8.55
N ARG A 68 -5.02 13.57 -7.32
CA ARG A 68 -5.54 14.92 -7.09
C ARG A 68 -4.62 15.99 -7.68
N PHE A 69 -3.31 15.87 -7.51
CA PHE A 69 -2.35 16.82 -8.09
C PHE A 69 -2.38 16.81 -9.62
N LEU A 70 -2.54 15.64 -10.24
CA LEU A 70 -2.68 15.47 -11.69
C LEU A 70 -4.07 15.85 -12.23
N ASN A 71 -5.04 16.10 -11.35
CA ASN A 71 -6.44 16.35 -11.67
C ASN A 71 -7.10 15.22 -12.50
N ILE A 72 -6.82 13.96 -12.13
CA ILE A 72 -7.32 12.76 -12.85
C ILE A 72 -8.45 12.02 -12.10
N GLY A 73 -8.90 12.55 -10.96
CA GLY A 73 -10.05 12.05 -10.20
C GLY A 73 -9.72 11.30 -8.91
N TYR A 74 -10.76 10.71 -8.30
CA TYR A 74 -10.73 9.95 -7.04
C TYR A 74 -11.69 8.75 -7.13
N PRO A 75 -11.38 7.56 -6.56
CA PRO A 75 -10.15 7.19 -5.86
C PRO A 75 -8.93 7.18 -6.78
N GLY A 76 -7.79 7.61 -6.25
CA GLY A 76 -6.58 7.88 -7.01
C GLY A 76 -5.88 6.64 -7.54
N GLY A 77 -5.88 5.54 -6.79
CA GLY A 77 -5.34 4.25 -7.24
C GLY A 77 -5.95 3.79 -8.56
N PRO A 78 -7.28 3.56 -8.63
CA PRO A 78 -7.98 3.22 -9.87
C PRO A 78 -7.83 4.26 -10.99
N ALA A 79 -7.76 5.56 -10.65
CA ALA A 79 -7.55 6.60 -11.65
C ALA A 79 -6.17 6.53 -12.30
N ILE A 80 -5.12 6.32 -11.49
CA ILE A 80 -3.74 6.14 -11.95
C ILE A 80 -3.61 4.85 -12.76
N GLU A 81 -4.20 3.76 -12.31
CA GLU A 81 -4.20 2.47 -13.03
C GLU A 81 -4.78 2.61 -14.44
N ARG A 82 -5.97 3.22 -14.57
CA ARG A 82 -6.61 3.38 -15.88
C ARG A 82 -5.75 4.12 -16.90
N ILE A 83 -4.98 5.12 -16.47
CA ILE A 83 -4.13 5.91 -17.37
C ILE A 83 -2.75 5.28 -17.60
N SER A 84 -2.33 4.33 -16.74
CA SER A 84 -1.05 3.63 -16.85
C SER A 84 -1.12 2.40 -17.76
N ILE A 85 -2.31 1.84 -18.01
CA ILE A 85 -2.52 0.73 -18.93
C ILE A 85 -1.91 1.04 -20.30
N ASN A 86 -1.15 0.09 -20.85
CA ASN A 86 -0.44 0.19 -22.14
C ASN A 86 0.58 1.33 -22.23
N ARG A 87 1.05 1.87 -21.10
CA ARG A 87 2.15 2.83 -21.05
C ARG A 87 3.48 2.13 -20.78
N ASN A 88 4.58 2.79 -21.15
CA ASN A 88 5.92 2.32 -20.85
C ASN A 88 6.22 2.53 -19.36
N ALA A 89 6.33 1.43 -18.60
CA ALA A 89 6.67 1.46 -17.17
C ALA A 89 8.07 2.05 -16.89
N ASP A 90 8.96 2.03 -17.87
CA ASP A 90 10.33 2.53 -17.78
C ASP A 90 10.50 3.95 -18.32
N ALA A 91 9.40 4.63 -18.69
CA ALA A 91 9.45 5.99 -19.21
C ALA A 91 10.06 7.00 -18.22
N TYR A 92 9.92 6.74 -16.92
CA TYR A 92 10.37 7.63 -15.85
C TYR A 92 11.10 6.87 -14.74
N LYS A 93 12.23 7.40 -14.30
CA LYS A 93 12.97 6.88 -13.14
C LYS A 93 12.52 7.60 -11.88
N LEU A 94 11.61 6.96 -11.14
CA LEU A 94 11.13 7.46 -9.85
C LEU A 94 11.91 6.82 -8.69
N PRO A 95 12.13 7.55 -7.58
CA PRO A 95 12.84 7.00 -6.43
C PRO A 95 12.02 5.89 -5.77
N ARG A 96 12.73 4.93 -5.16
CA ARG A 96 12.17 3.88 -4.32
C ARG A 96 12.76 4.03 -2.90
N PRO A 97 12.23 4.95 -2.08
CA PRO A 97 12.74 5.15 -0.72
C PRO A 97 12.71 3.84 0.08
N MET A 98 13.68 3.65 0.97
CA MET A 98 13.79 2.49 1.86
C MET A 98 13.99 1.12 1.21
N LEU A 99 14.19 1.02 -0.12
CA LEU A 99 14.35 -0.26 -0.83
C LEU A 99 15.42 -1.20 -0.26
N ARG A 100 16.42 -0.66 0.43
CA ARG A 100 17.52 -1.42 1.06
C ARG A 100 17.69 -1.12 2.54
N GLU A 101 16.66 -0.56 3.17
CA GLU A 101 16.68 -0.08 4.57
C GLU A 101 15.71 -0.87 5.45
N GLY A 102 15.76 -2.21 5.36
CA GLY A 102 14.88 -3.11 6.10
C GLY A 102 13.51 -3.31 5.44
N LEU A 103 12.47 -3.48 6.27
CA LEU A 103 11.11 -3.83 5.83
C LEU A 103 10.12 -2.66 5.94
N ASN A 104 10.58 -1.49 6.38
CA ASN A 104 9.77 -0.29 6.46
C ASN A 104 9.62 0.36 5.07
N PHE A 105 8.57 1.17 4.92
CA PHE A 105 8.26 1.88 3.68
C PHE A 105 8.33 3.39 3.86
N SER A 106 8.57 4.10 2.75
CA SER A 106 8.37 5.56 2.68
C SER A 106 7.95 5.91 1.26
N PHE A 107 6.90 6.72 1.14
CA PHE A 107 6.32 7.14 -0.13
C PHE A 107 6.33 8.67 -0.31
N SER A 108 6.70 9.44 0.72
CA SER A 108 6.79 10.90 0.62
C SER A 108 7.81 11.37 -0.43
N GLY A 109 8.96 10.68 -0.53
CA GLY A 109 9.97 10.94 -1.56
C GLY A 109 9.47 10.67 -2.98
N LEU A 110 8.69 9.59 -3.16
CA LEU A 110 8.04 9.27 -4.43
C LEU A 110 7.03 10.35 -4.85
N LYS A 111 6.12 10.71 -3.94
CA LYS A 111 5.14 11.79 -4.14
C LYS A 111 5.81 13.09 -4.60
N THR A 112 6.86 13.48 -3.89
CA THR A 112 7.61 14.71 -4.14
C THR A 112 8.29 14.68 -5.50
N ALA A 113 8.93 13.57 -5.85
CA ALA A 113 9.57 13.38 -7.15
C ALA A 113 8.57 13.48 -8.32
N VAL A 114 7.38 12.86 -8.20
CA VAL A 114 6.33 12.94 -9.21
C VAL A 114 5.86 14.39 -9.41
N ILE A 115 5.59 15.12 -8.33
CA ILE A 115 5.16 16.53 -8.39
C ILE A 115 6.22 17.40 -9.09
N TYR A 116 7.49 17.22 -8.76
CA TYR A 116 8.58 17.99 -9.38
C TYR A 116 8.75 17.65 -10.86
N MET A 117 8.64 16.38 -11.23
CA MET A 117 8.74 15.93 -12.62
C MET A 117 7.67 16.59 -13.50
N VAL A 118 6.40 16.51 -13.07
CA VAL A 118 5.27 17.11 -13.80
C VAL A 118 5.38 18.64 -13.90
N ARG A 119 6.00 19.31 -12.93
CA ARG A 119 6.24 20.75 -12.98
C ARG A 119 7.38 21.15 -13.92
N LYS A 120 8.36 20.28 -14.14
CA LYS A 120 9.48 20.53 -15.07
C LYS A 120 9.10 20.27 -16.53
N ASP A 121 8.17 19.36 -16.75
CA ASP A 121 7.66 19.01 -18.09
C ASP A 121 6.61 20.00 -18.62
N LYS A 122 6.23 21.02 -17.83
CA LYS A 122 5.36 22.13 -18.23
C LYS A 122 6.18 23.39 -18.52
#